data_AF-A0AA36J3Y8-F1
#
_entry.id   AF-A0AA36J3Y8-F1
#
_cell.length_a   1.000
_cell.length_b   1.000
_cell.length_c   1.000
_cell.angle_alpha   90.00
_cell.angle_beta   90.00
_cell.angle_gamma   90.00
#
_symmetry.space_group_name_H-M   'P 1'
#
loop_
_entity.id
_entity.type
_entity.pdbx_description
1 polymer ?
#
loop_
_entity_poly.entity_id
_entity_poly.type
_entity_poly.pdbx_seq_one_letter_code
_entity_poly.pdbx_strand_id
1 'polypeptide(L)'
;MQGPMYILPPGLSHDLSVAIGAPPGLPPPPCPGDVLRAFARADVDSVGDSCAAPQPWRPDSLSTRPSLSESTRCSTDEPATPPSPPTPPTPESIELFAGAHAAAKSLLQFLGHRFEDAASEEGWVTQWGLQADEELLPILWELVSQDKKRSKAKDKVGNCVRWWAKPTSPLLCPLSGFPTCLLPYPPFKLRVDPSRATPHCLVDGKFLALRCIVTGQYAACGRELQETDIIALDEYVHRCKLGPFRPSRALDLQTAASHGDQKAAEDLKRLLAAAHAELGKLKRIQENRFGQILQEAQWHATLKR
;
A
#
# COMPACT_ATOMS: atom_id res chain seq x y z
N MET A 1 -2.09 -60.34 3.06
CA MET A 1 -1.75 -59.47 4.19
C MET A 1 -3.02 -58.77 4.64
N GLN A 2 -3.60 -59.23 5.74
CA GLN A 2 -4.81 -58.67 6.35
C GLN A 2 -4.40 -57.55 7.31
N GLY A 3 -4.93 -56.34 7.10
CA GLY A 3 -4.71 -55.20 7.98
C GLY A 3 -5.63 -55.24 9.22
N PRO A 4 -5.28 -54.52 10.30
CA PRO A 4 -6.02 -54.57 11.55
C PRO A 4 -7.36 -53.84 11.45
N MET A 5 -8.41 -54.54 11.88
CA MET A 5 -9.78 -54.03 12.00
C MET A 5 -9.91 -53.36 13.38
N TYR A 6 -10.17 -52.06 13.42
CA TYR A 6 -10.45 -51.35 14.68
C TYR A 6 -11.95 -51.43 14.99
N ILE A 7 -12.29 -52.08 16.10
CA ILE A 7 -13.64 -52.14 16.65
C ILE A 7 -13.78 -50.98 17.63
N LEU A 8 -14.66 -50.03 17.34
CA LEU A 8 -15.04 -48.96 18.26
C LEU A 8 -16.09 -49.48 19.26
N PRO A 9 -15.97 -49.17 20.57
CA PRO A 9 -16.95 -49.57 21.56
C PRO A 9 -18.20 -48.67 21.50
N PRO A 10 -19.42 -49.24 21.64
CA PRO A 10 -20.63 -48.46 21.76
C PRO A 10 -20.88 -48.08 23.22
N GLY A 11 -21.05 -46.78 23.50
CA GLY A 11 -21.60 -46.31 24.77
C GLY A 11 -20.91 -45.10 25.37
N LEU A 12 -21.20 -43.91 24.84
CA LEU A 12 -21.01 -42.63 25.54
C LEU A 12 -22.17 -41.71 25.19
N SER A 13 -23.36 -42.02 25.71
CA SER A 13 -24.45 -41.05 25.86
C SER A 13 -24.27 -40.39 27.22
N HIS A 14 -23.53 -39.28 27.27
CA HIS A 14 -23.58 -38.38 28.41
C HIS A 14 -24.48 -37.20 28.08
N ASP A 15 -25.69 -37.30 28.65
CA ASP A 15 -26.62 -36.21 28.84
C ASP A 15 -25.99 -35.23 29.87
N LEU A 16 -25.42 -34.13 29.38
CA LEU A 16 -24.92 -33.02 30.20
C LEU A 16 -25.90 -31.85 30.11
N SER A 17 -27.09 -32.06 30.66
CA SER A 17 -28.02 -30.99 31.01
C SER A 17 -27.58 -30.36 32.34
N VAL A 18 -26.47 -29.62 32.32
CA VAL A 18 -26.04 -28.81 33.48
C VAL A 18 -26.85 -27.52 33.49
N ALA A 19 -27.82 -27.44 34.39
CA ALA A 19 -28.52 -26.20 34.72
C ALA A 19 -27.55 -25.22 35.39
N ILE A 20 -27.02 -24.28 34.62
CA ILE A 20 -26.28 -23.12 35.14
C ILE A 20 -27.31 -22.17 35.74
N GLY A 21 -27.43 -22.18 37.06
CA GLY A 21 -28.18 -21.17 37.81
C GLY A 21 -27.55 -19.79 37.58
N ALA A 22 -28.35 -18.85 37.06
CA ALA A 22 -27.93 -17.48 36.82
C ALA A 22 -27.60 -16.77 38.15
N PRO A 23 -26.46 -16.06 38.24
CA PRO A 23 -26.13 -15.27 39.42
C PRO A 23 -27.11 -14.09 39.57
N PRO A 24 -27.64 -13.83 40.78
CA PRO A 24 -28.47 -12.66 41.03
C PRO A 24 -27.62 -11.39 40.99
N GLY A 25 -27.99 -10.42 40.17
CA GLY A 25 -27.47 -9.05 40.26
C GLY A 25 -26.85 -8.43 39.01
N LEU A 26 -26.96 -9.05 37.82
CA LEU A 26 -26.58 -8.35 36.59
C LEU A 26 -27.67 -7.35 36.18
N PRO A 27 -27.33 -6.07 35.95
CA PRO A 27 -28.29 -5.10 35.43
C PRO A 27 -28.79 -5.54 34.04
N PRO A 28 -30.06 -5.26 33.69
CA PRO A 28 -30.62 -5.65 32.40
C PRO A 28 -29.79 -5.05 31.26
N PRO A 29 -29.63 -5.76 30.14
CA PRO A 29 -28.95 -5.21 28.97
C PRO A 29 -29.67 -3.93 28.50
N PRO A 30 -28.94 -2.88 28.10
CA PRO A 30 -29.54 -1.64 27.64
C PRO A 30 -30.40 -1.91 26.40
N CYS A 31 -31.57 -1.27 26.35
CA CYS A 31 -32.48 -1.35 25.21
C CYS A 31 -31.73 -0.91 23.93
N PRO A 32 -31.99 -1.56 22.76
CA PRO A 32 -31.33 -1.23 21.50
C PRO A 32 -31.43 0.26 21.07
N GLY A 33 -32.35 1.03 21.67
CA GLY A 33 -32.50 2.46 21.42
C GLY A 33 -31.56 3.40 22.20
N ASP A 34 -30.93 2.94 23.28
CA ASP A 34 -30.15 3.81 24.18
C ASP A 34 -28.65 3.90 23.81
N VAL A 35 -28.14 2.93 23.05
CA VAL A 35 -26.73 2.90 22.59
C VAL A 35 -26.43 4.03 21.59
N LEU A 36 -27.43 4.47 20.83
CA LEU A 36 -27.27 5.55 19.84
C LEU A 36 -27.28 6.96 20.46
N ARG A 37 -27.64 7.12 21.73
CA ARG A 37 -27.68 8.42 22.40
C ARG A 37 -26.45 8.71 23.27
N ALA A 38 -25.66 7.69 23.59
CA ALA A 38 -24.44 7.83 24.42
C ALA A 38 -23.21 8.34 23.66
N PHE A 39 -23.17 8.24 22.32
CA PHE A 39 -22.05 8.74 21.51
C PHE A 39 -22.17 10.21 21.09
N ALA A 40 -23.24 10.92 21.46
CA ALA A 40 -23.52 12.29 21.02
C ALA A 40 -23.16 13.38 22.05
N ARG A 41 -22.42 13.07 23.13
CA ARG A 41 -22.08 14.04 24.20
C ARG A 41 -20.64 13.92 24.72
N ALA A 42 -19.66 13.91 23.83
CA ALA A 42 -18.28 14.20 24.18
C ALA A 42 -17.70 15.23 23.20
N ASP A 43 -18.16 16.47 23.35
CA ASP A 43 -17.50 17.67 22.83
C ASP A 43 -16.32 18.01 23.77
N VAL A 44 -15.13 18.21 23.20
CA VAL A 44 -14.45 19.52 23.06
C VAL A 44 -13.73 19.96 24.34
N ASP A 45 -12.40 19.79 24.32
CA ASP A 45 -11.48 20.84 24.76
C ASP A 45 -10.13 20.74 24.00
N SER A 46 -9.93 21.73 23.12
CA SER A 46 -8.70 22.53 22.92
C SER A 46 -7.33 21.84 22.69
N VAL A 47 -6.77 21.95 21.47
CA VAL A 47 -5.68 22.91 21.11
C VAL A 47 -5.72 23.08 19.59
N GLY A 48 -5.70 24.35 19.14
CA GLY A 48 -6.10 24.76 17.80
C GLY A 48 -5.07 24.57 16.69
N ASP A 49 -5.60 24.43 15.47
CA ASP A 49 -4.98 24.94 14.26
C ASP A 49 -6.10 25.32 13.27
N SER A 50 -6.18 26.62 12.99
CA SER A 50 -7.21 27.25 12.17
C SER A 50 -7.01 26.93 10.69
N CYS A 51 -7.82 26.02 10.15
CA CYS A 51 -8.07 25.91 8.72
C CYS A 51 -9.55 26.22 8.46
N ALA A 52 -9.77 27.17 7.56
CA ALA A 52 -11.06 27.80 7.27
C ALA A 52 -12.21 26.80 7.07
N ALA A 53 -13.37 27.14 7.65
CA ALA A 53 -14.62 26.42 7.52
C ALA A 53 -15.09 26.31 6.05
N PRO A 54 -15.71 25.18 5.64
CA PRO A 54 -16.32 25.05 4.32
C PRO A 54 -17.63 25.85 4.25
N GLN A 55 -17.76 26.68 3.22
CA GLN A 55 -19.01 27.37 2.90
C GLN A 55 -20.11 26.38 2.47
N PRO A 56 -21.37 26.60 2.87
CA PRO A 56 -22.49 25.77 2.45
C PRO A 56 -22.76 25.91 0.95
N TRP A 57 -22.98 24.76 0.30
CA TRP A 57 -23.31 24.66 -1.12
C TRP A 57 -24.63 25.40 -1.41
N ARG A 58 -24.59 26.39 -2.29
CA ARG A 58 -25.79 26.94 -2.94
C ARG A 58 -26.00 26.22 -4.28
N PRO A 59 -27.20 25.68 -4.56
CA PRO A 59 -27.62 25.43 -5.93
C PRO A 59 -28.12 26.74 -6.55
N ASP A 60 -28.14 26.77 -7.88
CA ASP A 60 -28.72 27.81 -8.74
C ASP A 60 -27.79 28.96 -9.15
N SER A 61 -27.16 28.76 -10.31
CA SER A 61 -26.97 29.84 -11.29
C SER A 61 -26.75 29.24 -12.68
N LEU A 62 -27.81 29.30 -13.50
CA LEU A 62 -27.78 29.13 -14.95
C LEU A 62 -26.81 30.15 -15.54
N SER A 63 -25.68 29.67 -16.08
CA SER A 63 -24.69 30.53 -16.73
C SER A 63 -24.82 30.44 -18.25
N THR A 64 -25.27 31.56 -18.79
CA THR A 64 -25.31 31.96 -20.19
C THR A 64 -23.96 31.75 -20.89
N ARG A 65 -23.99 31.14 -22.09
CA ARG A 65 -22.84 31.06 -23.02
C ARG A 65 -22.43 32.46 -23.49
N PRO A 66 -21.15 32.86 -23.39
CA PRO A 66 -20.63 33.97 -24.16
C PRO A 66 -20.17 33.49 -25.54
N SER A 67 -20.62 34.25 -26.54
CA SER A 67 -20.14 34.27 -27.93
C SER A 67 -18.66 34.64 -27.98
N LEU A 68 -17.85 33.81 -28.64
CA LEU A 68 -16.45 34.09 -28.96
C LEU A 68 -16.36 34.60 -30.40
N SER A 69 -16.19 35.91 -30.54
CA SER A 69 -15.61 36.55 -31.71
C SER A 69 -14.51 37.47 -31.22
N GLU A 70 -13.26 37.22 -31.63
CA GLU A 70 -12.36 38.23 -32.22
C GLU A 70 -10.90 37.76 -32.23
N SER A 71 -10.39 37.67 -33.46
CA SER A 71 -9.06 38.08 -33.93
C SER A 71 -7.98 38.34 -32.88
N THR A 72 -6.93 37.50 -32.91
CA THR A 72 -5.58 37.94 -32.53
C THR A 72 -4.60 37.51 -33.62
N ARG A 73 -3.78 38.49 -34.03
CA ARG A 73 -2.88 38.49 -35.18
C ARG A 73 -1.71 37.52 -34.98
N CYS A 74 -1.30 36.87 -36.07
CA CYS A 74 -0.05 36.11 -36.15
C CYS A 74 1.16 37.06 -35.99
N SER A 75 1.99 36.79 -34.97
CA SER A 75 3.34 37.31 -34.86
C SER A 75 4.29 36.25 -35.42
N THR A 76 5.11 36.64 -36.39
CA THR A 76 6.10 35.79 -37.05
C THR A 76 7.33 35.71 -36.18
N ASP A 77 7.43 34.66 -35.34
CA ASP A 77 8.68 34.31 -34.65
C ASP A 77 9.57 33.48 -35.56
N GLU A 78 10.87 33.80 -35.56
CA GLU A 78 11.89 33.12 -36.35
C GLU A 78 12.04 31.62 -35.98
N PRO A 79 12.33 30.75 -36.96
CA PRO A 79 12.54 29.33 -36.71
C PRO A 79 13.86 29.11 -35.94
N ALA A 80 13.73 28.79 -34.65
CA ALA A 80 14.84 28.32 -33.83
C ALA A 80 15.49 27.08 -34.48
N THR A 81 16.82 27.09 -34.56
CA THR A 81 17.62 25.98 -35.08
C THR A 81 17.31 24.70 -34.29
N PRO A 82 16.98 23.59 -34.96
CA PRO A 82 16.65 22.35 -34.27
C PRO A 82 17.87 21.85 -33.46
N PRO A 83 17.67 21.40 -32.21
CA PRO A 83 18.76 20.86 -31.41
C PRO A 83 19.37 19.64 -32.11
N SER A 84 20.70 19.54 -32.06
CA SER A 84 21.42 18.41 -32.63
C SER A 84 20.92 17.09 -32.03
N PRO A 85 20.80 16.02 -32.84
CA PRO A 85 20.35 14.73 -32.36
C PRO A 85 21.32 14.20 -31.28
N PRO A 86 20.81 13.55 -30.22
CA PRO A 86 21.66 13.01 -29.17
C PRO A 86 22.60 11.95 -29.75
N THR A 87 23.87 11.99 -29.34
CA THR A 87 24.88 11.03 -29.74
C THR A 87 24.46 9.62 -29.28
N PRO A 88 24.47 8.61 -30.17
CA PRO A 88 24.12 7.25 -29.79
C PRO A 88 25.08 6.73 -28.72
N PRO A 89 24.59 5.93 -27.74
CA PRO A 89 25.42 5.37 -26.69
C PRO A 89 26.50 4.45 -27.27
N THR A 90 27.69 4.50 -26.69
CA THR A 90 28.80 3.62 -27.05
C THR A 90 28.53 2.18 -26.60
N PRO A 91 29.05 1.15 -27.30
CA PRO A 91 28.87 -0.26 -26.92
C PRO A 91 29.27 -0.55 -25.46
N GLU A 92 30.34 0.09 -24.97
CA GLU A 92 30.79 -0.05 -23.58
C GLU A 92 29.76 0.48 -22.57
N SER A 93 29.06 1.57 -22.91
CA SER A 93 27.98 2.09 -22.06
C SER A 93 26.80 1.11 -22.02
N ILE A 94 26.47 0.46 -23.15
CA ILE A 94 25.37 -0.51 -23.26
C ILE A 94 25.62 -1.73 -22.36
N GLU A 95 26.84 -2.28 -22.35
CA GLU A 95 27.18 -3.41 -21.48
C GLU A 95 27.14 -3.05 -19.99
N LEU A 96 27.62 -1.86 -19.62
CA LEU A 96 27.55 -1.35 -18.25
C LEU A 96 26.09 -1.20 -17.79
N PHE A 97 25.21 -0.71 -18.65
CA PHE A 97 23.77 -0.59 -18.36
C PHE A 97 23.09 -1.95 -18.19
N ALA A 98 23.44 -2.95 -19.01
CA ALA A 98 22.90 -4.29 -18.89
C ALA A 98 23.27 -4.95 -17.54
N GLY A 99 24.51 -4.76 -17.08
CA GLY A 99 24.98 -5.25 -15.79
C GLY A 99 24.27 -4.62 -14.59
N ALA A 100 24.10 -3.29 -14.58
CA ALA A 100 23.42 -2.58 -13.50
C ALA A 100 21.95 -3.00 -13.34
N HIS A 101 21.24 -3.19 -14.46
CA HIS A 101 19.85 -3.64 -14.46
C HIS A 101 19.72 -5.11 -13.98
N ALA A 102 20.66 -5.97 -14.33
CA ALA A 102 20.71 -7.35 -13.84
C ALA A 102 20.98 -7.41 -12.33
N ALA A 103 21.90 -6.58 -11.82
CA ALA A 103 22.19 -6.48 -10.39
C ALA A 103 20.98 -5.96 -9.58
N ALA A 104 20.30 -4.92 -10.08
CA ALA A 104 19.08 -4.41 -9.46
C ALA A 104 17.95 -5.46 -9.42
N LYS A 105 17.78 -6.24 -10.50
CA LYS A 105 16.84 -7.37 -10.53
C LYS A 105 17.21 -8.47 -9.55
N SER A 106 18.49 -8.84 -9.49
CA SER A 106 18.99 -9.87 -8.57
C SER A 106 18.78 -9.44 -7.11
N LEU A 107 19.01 -8.17 -6.79
CA LEU A 107 18.81 -7.63 -5.46
C LEU A 107 17.32 -7.55 -5.07
N LEU A 108 16.44 -7.14 -5.99
CA LEU A 108 14.99 -7.17 -5.76
C LEU A 108 14.44 -8.61 -5.64
N GLN A 109 14.96 -9.56 -6.41
CA GLN A 109 14.64 -10.98 -6.27
C GLN A 109 15.14 -11.56 -4.94
N PHE A 110 16.36 -11.23 -4.53
CA PHE A 110 16.96 -11.66 -3.28
C PHE A 110 16.16 -11.15 -2.07
N LEU A 111 15.76 -9.87 -2.09
CA LEU A 111 14.90 -9.29 -1.07
C LEU A 111 13.49 -9.90 -1.08
N GLY A 112 12.99 -10.34 -2.24
CA GLY A 112 11.71 -11.03 -2.36
C GLY A 112 11.71 -12.46 -1.79
N HIS A 113 12.78 -13.24 -2.04
CA HIS A 113 12.88 -14.64 -1.58
C HIS A 113 13.10 -14.78 -0.08
N ARG A 114 13.83 -13.85 0.56
CA ARG A 114 14.10 -13.90 2.01
C ARG A 114 12.84 -13.82 2.87
N PHE A 115 11.71 -13.38 2.29
CA PHE A 115 10.47 -13.14 3.03
C PHE A 115 9.55 -14.36 3.14
N GLU A 116 9.79 -15.44 2.39
CA GLU A 116 8.94 -16.64 2.41
C GLU A 116 9.45 -17.73 3.36
N ASP A 117 10.74 -17.72 3.72
CA ASP A 117 11.38 -18.82 4.49
C ASP A 117 11.60 -18.52 6.00
N ALA A 118 11.21 -17.35 6.50
CA ALA A 118 11.41 -16.98 7.90
C ALA A 118 10.15 -17.30 8.73
N ALA A 119 10.11 -18.49 9.35
CA ALA A 119 9.05 -18.95 10.25
C ALA A 119 9.58 -19.26 11.67
N SER A 120 10.51 -18.46 12.20
CA SER A 120 11.08 -18.63 13.55
C SER A 120 10.77 -17.39 14.40
N GLU A 121 9.91 -17.53 15.43
CA GLU A 121 9.25 -16.44 16.17
C GLU A 121 10.14 -15.49 16.99
N GLU A 122 11.40 -15.79 17.29
CA GLU A 122 12.16 -15.02 18.29
C GLU A 122 13.11 -13.92 17.74
N GLY A 123 13.19 -13.70 16.42
CA GLY A 123 14.16 -12.75 15.82
C GLY A 123 13.62 -11.38 15.37
N TRP A 124 12.31 -11.16 15.40
CA TRP A 124 11.69 -10.19 14.48
C TRP A 124 11.87 -8.73 14.88
N VAL A 125 11.83 -8.37 16.16
CA VAL A 125 11.74 -6.95 16.60
C VAL A 125 13.00 -6.13 16.26
N THR A 126 14.17 -6.76 16.14
CA THR A 126 15.42 -6.13 15.69
C THR A 126 15.67 -6.21 14.17
N GLN A 127 14.92 -7.03 13.44
CA GLN A 127 15.19 -7.36 12.03
C GLN A 127 14.45 -6.46 11.01
N TRP A 128 13.45 -5.68 11.44
CA TRP A 128 12.76 -4.69 10.58
C TRP A 128 13.62 -3.47 10.26
N GLY A 129 14.78 -3.35 10.91
CA GLY A 129 15.94 -2.73 10.30
C GLY A 129 16.43 -3.60 9.15
N LEU A 130 15.66 -3.66 8.06
CA LEU A 130 16.27 -3.83 6.75
C LEU A 130 17.23 -2.65 6.63
N GLN A 131 18.47 -2.84 7.09
CA GLN A 131 19.62 -2.22 6.47
C GLN A 131 19.44 -2.59 5.01
N ALA A 132 18.77 -1.72 4.24
CA ALA A 132 19.04 -1.64 2.82
C ALA A 132 20.57 -1.72 2.75
N ASP A 133 21.08 -2.61 1.90
CA ASP A 133 22.53 -2.81 1.75
C ASP A 133 23.21 -1.47 1.98
N GLU A 134 24.17 -1.40 2.91
CA GLU A 134 24.86 -0.14 3.23
C GLU A 134 25.32 0.56 1.95
N GLU A 135 25.54 -0.19 0.86
CA GLU A 135 25.83 0.26 -0.49
C GLU A 135 24.68 1.01 -1.20
N LEU A 136 23.42 0.64 -0.98
CA LEU A 136 22.24 1.26 -1.59
C LEU A 136 21.77 2.51 -0.83
N LEU A 137 22.05 2.62 0.46
CA LEU A 137 21.64 3.77 1.27
C LEU A 137 22.20 5.11 0.75
N PRO A 138 23.50 5.24 0.38
CA PRO A 138 24.04 6.45 -0.22
C PRO A 138 23.37 6.83 -1.54
N ILE A 139 23.07 5.82 -2.37
CA ILE A 139 22.42 6.01 -3.67
C ILE A 139 20.99 6.53 -3.44
N LEU A 140 20.19 5.84 -2.62
CA LEU A 140 18.84 6.26 -2.28
C LEU A 140 18.82 7.63 -1.60
N TRP A 141 19.80 7.94 -0.75
CA TRP A 141 19.94 9.23 -0.08
C TRP A 141 20.22 10.38 -1.05
N GLU A 142 21.17 10.20 -1.98
CA GLU A 142 21.51 11.19 -3.00
C GLU A 142 20.29 11.46 -3.90
N LEU A 143 19.53 10.42 -4.25
CA LEU A 143 18.34 10.55 -5.10
C LEU A 143 17.19 11.29 -4.41
N VAL A 144 16.89 10.95 -3.15
CA VAL A 144 15.92 11.72 -2.34
C VAL A 144 16.37 13.19 -2.20
N SER A 145 17.68 13.43 -2.17
CA SER A 145 18.25 14.78 -2.09
C SER A 145 18.15 15.54 -3.42
N GLN A 146 18.19 14.87 -4.57
CA GLN A 146 18.00 15.48 -5.88
C GLN A 146 16.55 15.87 -6.17
N ASP A 147 15.58 15.07 -5.72
CA ASP A 147 14.16 15.41 -5.86
C ASP A 147 13.78 16.66 -5.04
N LYS A 148 14.43 16.85 -3.88
CA LYS A 148 14.36 18.10 -3.10
C LYS A 148 14.89 19.30 -3.89
N LYS A 149 15.96 19.14 -4.67
CA LYS A 149 16.53 20.23 -5.50
C LYS A 149 15.61 20.57 -6.68
N ARG A 150 15.02 19.56 -7.33
CA ARG A 150 14.03 19.75 -8.41
C ARG A 150 12.76 20.44 -7.92
N SER A 151 12.31 20.13 -6.70
CA SER A 151 11.13 20.76 -6.10
C SER A 151 11.33 22.25 -5.82
N LYS A 152 12.49 22.65 -5.29
CA LYS A 152 12.81 24.06 -4.97
C LYS A 152 12.78 25.01 -6.18
N ALA A 153 12.99 24.51 -7.40
CA ALA A 153 12.93 25.32 -8.61
C ALA A 153 11.48 25.61 -9.07
N LYS A 154 10.47 24.90 -8.51
CA LYS A 154 9.08 24.94 -8.99
C LYS A 154 8.06 25.43 -7.94
N ASP A 155 8.50 25.78 -6.73
CA ASP A 155 7.66 26.13 -5.57
C ASP A 155 7.01 27.53 -5.61
N LYS A 156 6.73 28.11 -6.79
CA LYS A 156 5.91 29.34 -6.88
C LYS A 156 4.41 29.10 -6.81
N VAL A 157 3.98 27.84 -6.79
CA VAL A 157 2.57 27.45 -6.62
C VAL A 157 2.53 26.51 -5.43
N GLY A 158 1.83 26.89 -4.36
CA GLY A 158 1.78 26.23 -3.05
C GLY A 158 1.22 24.81 -3.07
N ASN A 159 1.90 23.89 -3.74
CA ASN A 159 1.62 22.47 -3.68
C ASN A 159 2.03 21.97 -2.30
N CYS A 160 1.03 21.63 -1.48
CA CYS A 160 1.20 20.91 -0.22
C CYS A 160 2.10 19.71 -0.45
N VAL A 161 3.35 19.80 0.01
CA VAL A 161 4.33 18.76 -0.23
C VAL A 161 3.90 17.51 0.54
N ARG A 162 3.77 16.40 -0.18
CA ARG A 162 3.41 15.08 0.38
C ARG A 162 4.33 14.75 1.55
N TRP A 163 3.80 14.65 2.76
CA TRP A 163 4.60 14.44 3.98
C TRP A 163 5.47 13.17 3.89
N TRP A 164 4.98 12.14 3.21
CA TRP A 164 5.69 10.86 3.02
C TRP A 164 6.76 10.90 1.92
N ALA A 165 6.78 11.93 1.08
CA ALA A 165 7.80 12.13 0.04
C ALA A 165 9.04 12.90 0.55
N LYS A 166 8.99 13.41 1.78
CA LYS A 166 10.07 14.17 2.42
C LYS A 166 10.85 13.38 3.49
N PRO A 167 11.04 12.05 3.42
CA PRO A 167 11.62 11.40 4.57
C PRO A 167 13.10 11.82 4.73
N THR A 168 13.51 11.95 5.99
CA THR A 168 14.90 12.17 6.41
C THR A 168 15.76 10.92 6.28
N SER A 169 15.18 9.80 5.85
CA SER A 169 15.85 8.58 5.44
C SER A 169 14.96 7.83 4.44
N PRO A 170 15.48 7.26 3.35
CA PRO A 170 14.68 6.47 2.42
C PRO A 170 14.15 5.22 3.15
N LEU A 171 12.89 5.27 3.58
CA LEU A 171 12.22 4.11 4.15
C LEU A 171 11.80 3.19 2.99
N LEU A 172 12.27 1.95 3.00
CA LEU A 172 11.78 0.91 2.10
C LEU A 172 10.51 0.30 2.69
N CYS A 173 9.52 0.06 1.83
CA CYS A 173 8.39 -0.77 2.21
C CYS A 173 8.91 -2.19 2.47
N PRO A 174 8.66 -2.78 3.66
CA PRO A 174 9.20 -4.11 3.95
C PRO A 174 8.54 -5.23 3.14
N LEU A 175 7.39 -4.97 2.51
CA LEU A 175 6.67 -5.97 1.71
C LEU A 175 7.09 -5.98 0.24
N SER A 176 7.32 -4.80 -0.33
CA SER A 176 7.65 -4.66 -1.76
C SER A 176 9.11 -4.32 -2.01
N GLY A 177 9.89 -3.99 -0.97
CA GLY A 177 11.25 -3.45 -1.11
C GLY A 177 11.30 -2.07 -1.78
N PHE A 178 10.14 -1.48 -2.12
CA PHE A 178 10.08 -0.23 -2.88
C PHE A 178 10.17 0.99 -1.95
N PRO A 179 10.92 2.05 -2.30
CA PRO A 179 11.01 3.25 -1.47
C PRO A 179 9.65 3.94 -1.29
N THR A 180 9.23 4.16 -0.03
CA THR A 180 7.89 4.70 0.27
C THR A 180 7.70 6.13 -0.24
N CYS A 181 8.79 6.91 -0.34
CA CYS A 181 8.76 8.27 -0.87
C CYS A 181 8.40 8.33 -2.37
N LEU A 182 8.58 7.22 -3.10
CA LEU A 182 8.31 7.14 -4.54
C LEU A 182 6.91 6.59 -4.85
N LEU A 183 6.14 6.24 -3.82
CA LEU A 183 4.77 5.78 -3.99
C LEU A 183 3.90 6.93 -4.54
N PRO A 184 3.05 6.66 -5.55
CA PRO A 184 2.17 7.69 -6.10
C PRO A 184 1.03 8.07 -5.16
N TYR A 185 0.78 7.26 -4.12
CA TYR A 185 -0.21 7.40 -3.05
C TYR A 185 0.47 7.42 -1.68
N PRO A 186 -0.19 7.90 -0.60
CA PRO A 186 0.36 7.83 0.76
C PRO A 186 0.60 6.38 1.18
N PRO A 187 1.66 6.03 1.91
CA PRO A 187 1.83 4.69 2.45
C PRO A 187 0.72 4.33 3.45
N PHE A 188 0.42 3.05 3.59
CA PHE A 188 -0.48 2.54 4.60
C PHE A 188 0.26 2.39 5.93
N LYS A 189 -0.38 2.84 7.03
CA LYS A 189 0.16 2.74 8.40
C LYS A 189 -0.35 1.46 9.05
N LEU A 190 0.41 0.39 8.94
CA LEU A 190 0.06 -0.89 9.57
C LEU A 190 0.55 -0.89 11.03
N ARG A 191 -0.33 -1.16 11.99
CA ARG A 191 0.07 -1.33 13.40
C ARG A 191 1.01 -2.53 13.53
N VAL A 192 2.13 -2.35 14.23
CA VAL A 192 3.03 -3.48 14.54
C VAL A 192 2.36 -4.41 15.56
N ASP A 193 1.80 -3.81 16.61
CA ASP A 193 1.00 -4.50 17.63
C ASP A 193 -0.46 -4.07 17.48
N PRO A 194 -1.41 -4.99 17.22
CA PRO A 194 -2.82 -4.64 17.05
C PRO A 194 -3.46 -4.09 18.33
N SER A 195 -2.93 -4.42 19.51
CA SER A 195 -3.47 -3.94 20.80
C SER A 195 -3.10 -2.48 21.10
N ARG A 196 -2.16 -1.90 20.34
CA ARG A 196 -1.64 -0.56 20.56
C ARG A 196 -1.85 0.32 19.35
N ALA A 197 -2.10 1.60 19.58
CA ALA A 197 -2.17 2.56 18.48
C ALA A 197 -0.79 2.73 17.80
N THR A 198 0.30 2.69 18.57
CA THR A 198 1.69 2.83 18.09
C THR A 198 2.58 1.73 18.69
N PRO A 199 3.67 1.31 18.01
CA PRO A 199 4.23 1.85 16.75
C PRO A 199 3.55 1.31 15.47
N HIS A 200 3.78 2.02 14.35
CA HIS A 200 3.32 1.62 13.01
C HIS A 200 4.49 1.35 12.07
N CYS A 201 4.28 0.44 11.13
CA CYS A 201 5.11 0.27 9.93
C CYS A 201 4.44 0.94 8.72
N LEU A 202 5.25 1.60 7.88
CA LEU A 202 4.78 2.18 6.62
C LEU A 202 4.94 1.15 5.50
N VAL A 203 3.82 0.72 4.93
CA VAL A 203 3.80 -0.29 3.86
C VAL A 203 3.12 0.25 2.60
N ASP A 204 3.46 -0.35 1.46
CA ASP A 204 2.70 -0.18 0.23
C ASP A 204 1.34 -0.88 0.39
N GLY A 205 0.30 -0.10 0.69
CA GLY A 205 -1.03 -0.66 0.94
C GLY A 205 -1.69 -1.27 -0.31
N LYS A 206 -1.36 -0.81 -1.52
CA LYS A 206 -1.87 -1.44 -2.74
C LYS A 206 -1.26 -2.83 -2.91
N PHE A 207 0.06 -2.91 -2.74
CA PHE A 207 0.79 -4.16 -2.82
C PHE A 207 0.30 -5.15 -1.76
N LEU A 208 0.12 -4.70 -0.51
CA LEU A 208 -0.40 -5.54 0.57
C LEU A 208 -1.79 -6.10 0.23
N ALA A 209 -2.73 -5.25 -0.18
CA ALA A 209 -4.08 -5.69 -0.54
C ALA A 209 -4.08 -6.73 -1.68
N LEU A 210 -3.32 -6.47 -2.75
CA LEU A 210 -3.18 -7.41 -3.87
C LEU A 210 -2.55 -8.73 -3.44
N ARG A 211 -1.50 -8.69 -2.60
CA ARG A 211 -0.83 -9.89 -2.07
C ARG A 211 -1.80 -10.72 -1.24
N CYS A 212 -2.56 -10.13 -0.32
CA CYS A 212 -3.54 -10.85 0.50
C CYS A 212 -4.58 -11.56 -0.37
N ILE A 213 -5.14 -10.87 -1.37
CA ILE A 213 -6.13 -11.45 -2.29
C ILE A 213 -5.52 -12.63 -3.06
N VAL A 214 -4.36 -12.43 -3.69
CA VAL A 214 -3.72 -13.45 -4.54
C VAL A 214 -3.29 -14.69 -3.76
N THR A 215 -2.70 -14.50 -2.58
CA THR A 215 -2.14 -15.60 -1.78
C THR A 215 -3.18 -16.27 -0.88
N GLY A 216 -4.29 -15.59 -0.58
CA GLY A 216 -5.19 -15.97 0.49
C GLY A 216 -4.58 -15.88 1.89
N GLN A 217 -3.34 -15.35 2.02
CA GLN A 217 -2.63 -15.19 3.28
C GLN A 217 -2.76 -13.74 3.76
N TYR A 218 -3.44 -13.57 4.89
CA TYR A 218 -3.66 -12.27 5.50
C TYR A 218 -2.60 -12.02 6.58
N ALA A 219 -1.33 -12.00 6.18
CA ALA A 219 -0.21 -11.75 7.08
C ALA A 219 0.70 -10.67 6.51
N ALA A 220 1.18 -9.78 7.39
CA ALA A 220 2.13 -8.75 7.05
C ALA A 220 2.90 -8.31 8.29
N CYS A 221 4.12 -7.84 8.06
CA CYS A 221 4.96 -7.36 9.14
C CYS A 221 5.25 -8.41 10.25
N GLY A 222 5.34 -9.69 9.89
CA GLY A 222 5.60 -10.79 10.83
C GLY A 222 4.40 -11.22 11.67
N ARG A 223 3.19 -10.76 11.36
CA ARG A 223 1.97 -11.17 12.08
C ARG A 223 0.79 -11.38 11.14
N GLU A 224 -0.20 -12.11 11.62
CA GLU A 224 -1.52 -12.16 10.98
C GLU A 224 -2.24 -10.81 11.12
N LEU A 225 -2.97 -10.44 10.07
CA LEU A 225 -3.82 -9.27 10.03
C LEU A 225 -5.12 -9.60 10.74
N GLN A 226 -5.49 -8.77 11.71
CA GLN A 226 -6.79 -8.89 12.35
C GLN A 226 -7.88 -8.32 11.45
N GLU A 227 -9.13 -8.67 11.72
CA GLU A 227 -10.30 -8.11 11.02
C GLU A 227 -10.27 -6.58 10.98
N THR A 228 -9.89 -5.94 12.10
CA THR A 228 -9.75 -4.47 12.17
C THR A 228 -8.67 -3.93 11.22
N ASP A 229 -7.59 -4.67 10.97
CA ASP A 229 -6.56 -4.27 10.01
C ASP A 229 -7.04 -4.45 8.57
N ILE A 230 -7.81 -5.51 8.28
CA ILE A 230 -8.40 -5.79 6.97
C ILE A 230 -9.38 -4.67 6.60
N ILE A 231 -10.26 -4.28 7.52
CA ILE A 231 -11.20 -3.16 7.32
C ILE A 231 -10.45 -1.86 7.08
N ALA A 232 -9.43 -1.55 7.89
CA ALA A 232 -8.62 -0.35 7.72
C ALA A 232 -7.89 -0.33 6.36
N LEU A 233 -7.43 -1.49 5.89
CA LEU A 233 -6.80 -1.64 4.58
C LEU A 233 -7.81 -1.42 3.44
N ASP A 234 -9.04 -1.91 3.57
CA ASP A 234 -10.12 -1.66 2.62
C ASP A 234 -10.47 -0.19 2.50
N GLU A 235 -10.68 0.48 3.63
CA GLU A 235 -10.93 1.92 3.68
C GLU A 235 -9.78 2.70 3.04
N TYR A 236 -8.54 2.30 3.32
CA TYR A 236 -7.36 2.91 2.71
C TYR A 236 -7.35 2.74 1.19
N VAL A 237 -7.59 1.53 0.66
CA VAL A 237 -7.65 1.27 -0.79
C VAL A 237 -8.78 2.08 -1.42
N HIS A 238 -9.88 2.34 -0.68
CA HIS A 238 -11.02 3.12 -1.16
C HIS A 238 -10.66 4.59 -1.26
N ARG A 239 -10.21 5.15 -0.14
CA ARG A 239 -9.80 6.55 0.00
C ARG A 239 -8.72 6.93 -1.00
N CYS A 240 -7.77 6.03 -1.25
CA CYS A 240 -6.68 6.26 -2.20
C CYS A 240 -7.04 5.89 -3.65
N LYS A 241 -8.27 5.44 -3.93
CA LYS A 241 -8.77 5.06 -5.27
C LYS A 241 -7.87 4.03 -5.97
N LEU A 242 -7.42 3.01 -5.22
CA LEU A 242 -6.42 2.04 -5.68
C LEU A 242 -7.00 0.87 -6.49
N GLY A 243 -8.32 0.89 -6.72
CA GLY A 243 -9.07 -0.11 -7.49
C GLY A 243 -10.09 -0.89 -6.64
N PRO A 244 -10.70 -1.95 -7.20
CA PRO A 244 -11.70 -2.77 -6.54
C PRO A 244 -11.11 -3.90 -5.65
N PHE A 245 -9.80 -3.85 -5.38
CA PHE A 245 -9.05 -4.91 -4.70
C PHE A 245 -9.19 -4.79 -3.18
N ARG A 246 -10.34 -5.23 -2.68
CA ARG A 246 -10.71 -5.21 -1.26
C ARG A 246 -10.46 -6.58 -0.61
N PRO A 247 -9.50 -6.71 0.33
CA PRO A 247 -9.28 -7.95 1.08
C PRO A 247 -10.53 -8.54 1.75
N SER A 248 -11.40 -7.76 2.41
CA SER A 248 -12.64 -8.31 3.02
C SER A 248 -13.52 -9.02 1.99
N ARG A 249 -13.73 -8.39 0.82
CA ARG A 249 -14.52 -8.97 -0.27
C ARG A 249 -13.95 -10.32 -0.74
N ALA A 250 -12.63 -10.47 -0.78
CA ALA A 250 -12.03 -11.75 -1.15
C ALA A 250 -12.30 -12.83 -0.09
N LEU A 251 -12.23 -12.47 1.20
CA LEU A 251 -12.55 -13.35 2.32
C LEU A 251 -14.03 -13.80 2.31
N ASP A 252 -14.95 -12.86 2.05
CA ASP A 252 -16.38 -13.15 1.93
C ASP A 252 -16.67 -14.11 0.78
N LEU A 253 -16.10 -13.84 -0.40
CA LEU A 253 -16.23 -14.70 -1.57
C LEU A 253 -15.63 -16.09 -1.35
N GLN A 254 -14.48 -16.17 -0.65
CA GLN A 254 -13.85 -17.43 -0.29
C GLN A 254 -14.72 -18.25 0.66
N THR A 255 -15.27 -17.60 1.70
CA THR A 255 -16.16 -18.24 2.66
C THR A 255 -17.44 -18.75 1.98
N ALA A 256 -18.09 -17.93 1.16
CA ALA A 256 -19.29 -18.33 0.41
C ALA A 256 -19.00 -19.48 -0.58
N ALA A 257 -17.87 -19.41 -1.31
CA ALA A 257 -17.44 -20.48 -2.21
C ALA A 257 -17.19 -21.80 -1.45
N SER A 258 -16.63 -21.73 -0.24
CA SER A 258 -16.41 -22.91 0.62
C SER A 258 -17.72 -23.57 1.07
N HIS A 259 -18.81 -22.79 1.16
CA HIS A 259 -20.15 -23.28 1.43
C HIS A 259 -20.92 -23.74 0.17
N GLY A 260 -20.26 -23.83 -0.98
CA GLY A 260 -20.83 -24.35 -2.23
C GLY A 260 -21.53 -23.31 -3.11
N ASP A 261 -21.40 -22.01 -2.82
CA ASP A 261 -21.91 -20.95 -3.70
C ASP A 261 -21.05 -20.86 -4.98
N GLN A 262 -21.59 -21.40 -6.08
CA GLN A 262 -20.93 -21.41 -7.39
C GLN A 262 -20.65 -20.00 -7.93
N LYS A 263 -21.57 -19.05 -7.70
CA LYS A 263 -21.39 -17.68 -8.18
C LYS A 263 -20.26 -16.99 -7.43
N ALA A 264 -20.18 -17.18 -6.11
CA ALA A 264 -19.09 -16.68 -5.30
C ALA A 264 -17.73 -17.26 -5.75
N ALA A 265 -17.68 -18.56 -6.08
CA ALA A 265 -16.48 -19.21 -6.59
C ALA A 265 -16.00 -18.60 -7.93
N GLU A 266 -16.93 -18.35 -8.85
CA GLU A 266 -16.62 -17.68 -10.12
C GLU A 266 -16.12 -16.25 -9.91
N ASP A 267 -16.80 -15.47 -9.06
CA ASP A 267 -16.43 -14.09 -8.78
C ASP A 267 -15.09 -14.00 -8.06
N LEU A 268 -14.79 -14.94 -7.15
CA LEU A 268 -13.48 -15.08 -6.53
C LEU A 268 -12.40 -15.35 -7.59
N LYS A 269 -12.64 -16.29 -8.50
CA LYS A 269 -11.71 -16.60 -9.60
C LYS A 269 -11.43 -15.38 -10.48
N ARG A 270 -12.45 -14.59 -10.80
CA ARG A 270 -12.30 -13.33 -11.56
C ARG A 270 -11.49 -12.31 -10.77
N LEU A 271 -11.76 -12.15 -9.48
CA LEU A 271 -11.04 -11.23 -8.61
C LEU A 271 -9.56 -11.61 -8.48
N LEU A 272 -9.25 -12.90 -8.29
CA LEU A 272 -7.89 -13.43 -8.24
C LEU A 272 -7.13 -13.17 -9.54
N ALA A 273 -7.74 -13.46 -10.69
CA ALA A 273 -7.13 -13.21 -11.99
C ALA A 273 -6.81 -11.72 -12.20
N ALA A 274 -7.74 -10.83 -11.85
CA ALA A 274 -7.53 -9.38 -11.92
C ALA A 274 -6.44 -8.91 -10.95
N ALA A 275 -6.42 -9.44 -9.72
CA ALA A 275 -5.42 -9.09 -8.72
C ALA A 275 -4.01 -9.54 -9.13
N HIS A 276 -3.86 -10.74 -9.72
CA HIS A 276 -2.60 -11.21 -10.30
C HIS A 276 -2.08 -10.28 -11.40
N ALA A 277 -2.95 -9.91 -12.35
CA ALA A 277 -2.58 -9.02 -13.44
C ALA A 277 -2.13 -7.65 -12.92
N GLU A 278 -2.87 -7.07 -11.97
CA GLU A 278 -2.55 -5.76 -11.39
C GLU A 278 -1.29 -5.82 -10.52
N LEU A 279 -1.06 -6.90 -9.77
CA LEU A 279 0.16 -7.10 -8.99
C LEU A 279 1.40 -7.20 -9.91
N GLY A 280 1.29 -7.93 -11.02
CA GLY A 280 2.35 -8.00 -12.03
C GLY A 280 2.65 -6.64 -12.65
N LYS A 281 1.61 -5.85 -12.96
CA LYS A 281 1.76 -4.47 -13.44
C LYS A 281 2.45 -3.57 -12.41
N LEU A 282 2.03 -3.66 -11.14
CA LEU A 282 2.59 -2.86 -10.05
C LEU A 282 4.08 -3.15 -9.86
N LYS A 283 4.48 -4.43 -9.84
CA LYS A 283 5.89 -4.84 -9.76
C LYS A 283 6.71 -4.28 -10.91
N ARG A 284 6.24 -4.40 -12.17
CA ARG A 284 6.93 -3.82 -13.34
C ARG A 284 7.09 -2.30 -13.24
N ILE A 285 6.07 -1.59 -12.75
CA ILE A 285 6.16 -0.13 -12.56
C ILE A 285 7.22 0.20 -11.49
N GLN A 286 7.24 -0.54 -10.39
CA GLN A 286 8.21 -0.34 -9.31
C GLN A 286 9.64 -0.63 -9.80
N GLU A 287 9.86 -1.75 -10.49
CA GLU A 287 11.14 -2.13 -11.10
C GLU A 287 11.62 -1.06 -12.08
N ASN A 288 10.76 -0.61 -13.01
CA ASN A 288 11.11 0.40 -13.99
C ASN A 288 11.50 1.73 -13.33
N ARG A 289 10.73 2.19 -12.34
CA ARG A 289 11.05 3.41 -11.59
C ARG A 289 12.36 3.27 -10.84
N PHE A 290 12.58 2.13 -10.20
CA PHE A 290 13.81 1.87 -9.47
C PHE A 290 15.02 1.83 -10.41
N GLY A 291 14.89 1.19 -11.58
CA GLY A 291 15.93 1.15 -12.61
C GLY A 291 16.29 2.53 -13.16
N GLN A 292 15.29 3.37 -13.46
CA GLN A 292 15.52 4.76 -13.90
C GLN A 292 16.31 5.56 -12.86
N ILE A 293 15.95 5.39 -11.60
CA ILE A 293 16.58 6.06 -10.46
C ILE A 293 18.04 5.63 -10.30
N LEU A 294 18.33 4.33 -10.40
CA LEU A 294 19.71 3.83 -10.39
C LEU A 294 20.52 4.35 -11.58
N GLN A 295 19.91 4.41 -12.77
CA GLN A 295 20.55 4.93 -13.97
C GLN A 295 20.91 6.42 -13.83
N GLU A 296 20.00 7.24 -13.32
CA GLU A 296 20.24 8.65 -13.04
C GLU A 296 21.37 8.84 -12.01
N ALA A 297 21.39 8.04 -10.94
CA ALA A 297 22.45 8.08 -9.93
C ALA A 297 23.83 7.73 -10.52
N GLN A 298 23.90 6.70 -11.36
CA GLN A 298 25.13 6.31 -12.05
C GLN A 298 25.61 7.39 -13.01
N TRP A 299 24.71 7.97 -13.80
CA TRP A 299 25.01 9.07 -14.71
C TRP A 299 25.59 10.29 -13.99
N HIS A 300 25.04 10.63 -12.81
CA HIS A 300 25.58 11.72 -12.00
C HIS A 300 26.94 11.39 -11.36
N ALA A 301 27.24 10.12 -11.10
CA ALA A 301 28.53 9.69 -10.56
C ALA A 301 29.64 9.77 -11.63
N THR A 302 29.32 9.50 -12.90
CA THR A 302 30.30 9.58 -14.00
C THR A 302 30.64 11.02 -14.39
N LEU A 303 29.66 11.93 -14.43
CA LEU A 303 29.88 13.34 -14.78
C LEU A 303 30.74 14.13 -13.77
N LYS A 304 30.92 13.62 -12.54
CA LYS A 304 31.74 14.28 -11.52
C LYS A 304 33.22 13.88 -11.55
N ARG A 305 33.61 12.93 -12.40
CA ARG A 305 35.00 12.53 -12.63
C ARG A 305 35.61 13.34 -13.75
#